data_AF-A0A7W7ANH2-F1
#
_entry.id   AF-A0A7W7ANH2-F1
#
_cell.length_a   1.000
_cell.length_b   1.000
_cell.length_c   1.000
_cell.angle_alpha   90.00
_cell.angle_beta   90.00
_cell.angle_gamma   90.00
#
_symmetry.space_group_name_H-M   'P 1'
#
loop_
_entity.id
_entity.type
_entity.pdbx_description
1 polymer ?
#
loop_
_entity_poly.entity_id
_entity_poly.type
_entity_poly.pdbx_seq_one_letter_code
_entity_poly.pdbx_strand_id
1 'polypeptide(L)' 'MKRLNTSRERATAQLAAIETSVVDLADEDLLDFADIFRSKPDSVLGQLALAEMKKRNISL' A
#
# COMPACT_ATOMS: atom_id res chain seq x y z
N MET A 1 26.16 -10.28 13.03
CA MET A 1 24.85 -10.82 12.65
C MET A 1 23.65 -10.15 13.33
N LYS A 2 23.65 -9.87 14.66
CA LYS A 2 22.51 -9.21 15.35
C LYS A 2 21.98 -7.92 14.69
N ARG A 3 22.87 -7.01 14.28
CA ARG A 3 22.49 -5.72 13.66
C ARG A 3 21.74 -5.85 12.32
N LEU A 4 22.09 -6.85 11.50
CA LEU A 4 21.43 -7.09 10.22
C LEU A 4 20.00 -7.62 10.42
N ASN A 5 19.80 -8.48 11.42
CA ASN A 5 18.48 -9.01 11.77
C ASN A 5 17.55 -7.90 12.27
N THR A 6 18.03 -7.02 13.16
CA THR A 6 17.25 -5.86 13.64
C THR A 6 16.89 -4.90 12.51
N SER A 7 17.79 -4.67 11.55
CA SER A 7 17.50 -3.84 10.38
C SER A 7 16.42 -4.45 9.49
N ARG A 8 16.43 -5.77 9.33
CA ARG A 8 15.43 -6.49 8.55
C ARG A 8 14.06 -6.46 9.23
N GLU A 9 14.00 -6.72 10.54
CA GLU A 9 12.77 -6.64 11.35
C GLU A 9 12.14 -5.25 11.27
N ARG A 10 12.96 -4.20 11.35
CA ARG A 10 12.48 -2.82 11.20
C ARG A 10 11.93 -2.55 9.81
N ALA A 11 12.61 -3.01 8.76
CA ALA A 11 12.16 -2.85 7.38
C ALA A 11 10.82 -3.58 7.15
N THR A 12 10.67 -4.80 7.67
CA THR A 12 9.40 -5.54 7.58
C THR A 12 8.27 -4.86 8.35
N ALA A 13 8.55 -4.33 9.54
CA ALA A 13 7.56 -3.59 10.32
C ALA A 13 7.12 -2.31 9.60
N GLN A 14 8.06 -1.63 8.95
CA GLN A 14 7.76 -0.42 8.19
C GLN A 14 6.92 -0.73 6.94
N LEU A 15 7.21 -1.83 6.23
CA LEU A 15 6.39 -2.26 5.09
C LEU A 15 4.96 -2.60 5.53
N ALA A 16 4.80 -3.37 6.61
CA ALA A 16 3.49 -3.69 7.16
C ALA A 16 2.72 -2.42 7.56
N ALA A 17 3.39 -1.44 8.18
CA ALA A 17 2.75 -0.18 8.55
C ALA A 17 2.27 0.62 7.32
N ILE A 18 3.05 0.61 6.23
CA ILE A 18 2.64 1.24 4.96
C ILE A 18 1.41 0.52 4.39
N GLU A 19 1.42 -0.82 4.36
CA GLU A 19 0.30 -1.60 3.86
C GLU A 19 -0.98 -1.33 4.66
N THR A 20 -0.89 -1.35 6.00
CA THR A 20 -2.00 -0.98 6.88
C THR A 20 -2.49 0.45 6.63
N SER A 21 -1.58 1.41 6.46
CA SER A 21 -1.96 2.81 6.21
C SER A 21 -2.78 2.96 4.92
N VAL A 22 -2.46 2.19 3.87
CA VAL A 22 -3.23 2.19 2.62
C VAL A 22 -4.59 1.52 2.80
N VAL A 23 -4.64 0.42 3.55
CA VAL A 23 -5.88 -0.29 3.88
C VAL A 23 -6.81 0.53 4.77
N ASP A 24 -6.30 1.45 5.56
CA ASP A 24 -7.10 2.31 6.46
C ASP A 24 -7.60 3.60 5.77
N LEU A 25 -7.21 3.86 4.51
CA LEU A 25 -7.72 5.01 3.76
C LEU A 25 -9.24 4.95 3.60
N ALA A 26 -9.90 6.10 3.66
CA ALA A 26 -11.30 6.22 3.25
C ALA A 26 -11.44 5.98 1.75
N ASP A 27 -12.65 5.70 1.28
CA ASP A 27 -12.85 5.36 -0.14
C ASP A 27 -12.45 6.50 -1.08
N GLU A 28 -12.73 7.76 -0.75
CA GLU A 28 -12.31 8.94 -1.52
C GLU A 28 -10.78 9.05 -1.60
N ASP A 29 -10.10 8.99 -0.45
CA ASP A 29 -8.64 9.04 -0.39
C ASP A 29 -7.99 7.86 -1.11
N LEU A 30 -8.60 6.68 -1.06
CA LEU A 30 -8.12 5.49 -1.77
C LEU A 30 -8.26 5.65 -3.28
N LEU A 31 -9.33 6.29 -3.76
CA LEU A 31 -9.50 6.61 -5.18
C LEU A 31 -8.45 7.62 -5.63
N ASP A 32 -8.24 8.71 -4.89
CA ASP A 32 -7.19 9.69 -5.18
C ASP A 32 -5.80 9.05 -5.18
N PHE A 33 -5.53 8.20 -4.20
CA PHE A 33 -4.29 7.44 -4.12
C PHE A 33 -4.09 6.55 -5.34
N ALA A 34 -5.13 5.83 -5.77
CA ALA A 34 -5.09 5.03 -6.98
C ALA A 34 -4.87 5.87 -8.25
N ASP A 35 -5.46 7.08 -8.31
CA ASP A 35 -5.31 7.99 -9.46
C ASP A 35 -3.86 8.45 -9.63
N ILE A 36 -3.17 8.76 -8.53
CA ILE A 36 -1.74 9.10 -8.51
C ILE A 36 -0.91 7.99 -9.18
N PHE A 37 -1.23 6.72 -8.91
CA PHE A 37 -0.52 5.57 -9.47
C PHE A 37 -1.10 5.04 -10.78
N ARG A 38 -2.11 5.71 -11.37
CA ARG A 38 -2.73 5.29 -12.64
C ARG A 38 -1.73 5.13 -13.78
N SER A 39 -0.68 5.96 -13.82
CA SER A 39 0.39 5.87 -14.83
C SER A 39 1.41 4.75 -14.57
N LYS A 40 1.35 4.11 -13.39
CA LYS A 40 2.26 3.06 -12.92
C LYS A 40 1.49 1.95 -12.20
N PRO A 41 0.55 1.27 -12.87
CA PRO A 41 -0.29 0.25 -12.25
C PRO A 41 0.52 -0.93 -11.71
N ASP A 42 1.68 -1.22 -12.29
CA ASP A 42 2.58 -2.30 -11.86
C ASP A 42 3.43 -1.95 -10.62
N SER A 43 3.38 -0.70 -10.14
CA SER A 43 4.05 -0.34 -8.90
C SER A 43 3.42 -1.05 -7.71
N VAL A 44 4.22 -1.38 -6.69
CA VAL A 44 3.73 -2.06 -5.48
C VAL A 44 2.56 -1.29 -4.83
N LEU A 45 2.67 0.03 -4.77
CA LEU A 45 1.62 0.89 -4.22
C LEU A 45 0.37 0.94 -5.10
N GLY A 46 0.53 0.98 -6.43
CA GLY A 46 -0.58 0.91 -7.38
C GLY A 46 -1.34 -0.42 -7.28
N GLN A 47 -0.62 -1.54 -7.22
CA GLN A 47 -1.22 -2.86 -7.04
C GLN A 47 -1.97 -2.98 -5.71
N LEU A 48 -1.42 -2.42 -4.63
CA LEU A 48 -2.07 -2.43 -3.32
C LEU A 48 -3.37 -1.62 -3.32
N ALA A 49 -3.36 -0.44 -3.93
CA ALA A 49 -4.54 0.40 -4.10
C ALA A 49 -5.63 -0.33 -4.90
N LEU A 50 -5.27 -0.89 -6.06
CA LEU A 50 -6.19 -1.65 -6.91
C LEU A 50 -6.78 -2.88 -6.21
N ALA A 51 -5.97 -3.58 -5.41
CA ALA A 51 -6.43 -4.73 -4.64
C ALA A 51 -7.46 -4.32 -3.57
N GLU A 52 -7.21 -3.23 -2.84
CA GLU A 52 -8.15 -2.74 -1.82
C GLU A 52 -9.42 -2.17 -2.46
N MET A 53 -9.32 -1.42 -3.57
CA MET A 53 -10.48 -0.96 -4.35
C MET A 53 -11.35 -2.13 -4.81
N LYS A 54 -10.72 -3.19 -5.34
CA LYS A 54 -11.42 -4.40 -5.77
C LYS A 54 -12.13 -5.11 -4.59
N LYS A 55 -11.47 -5.19 -3.43
CA LYS A 55 -12.03 -5.78 -2.21
C LYS A 55 -13.25 -4.99 -1.70
N ARG A 56 -13.21 -3.66 -1.82
CA ARG A 56 -14.31 -2.75 -1.44
C ARG A 56 -15.35 -2.55 -2.54
N ASN A 57 -15.12 -3.10 -3.73
CA ASN A 57 -15.96 -2.98 -4.91
C ASN A 57 -16.21 -1.51 -5.32
N ILE A 58 -15.15 -0.71 -5.30
CA ILE A 58 -15.13 0.68 -5.78
C ILE A 58 -14.21 0.81 -7.00
N SER A 59 -14.48 1.81 -7.83
CA SER A 59 -13.69 2.12 -9.03
C SER A 59 -13.55 3.62 -9.22
N LEU A 60 -12.44 4.03 -9.83
CA LEU A 60 -12.24 5.38 -10.35
C LEU A 60 -13.16 5.67 -11.54
#